data_AF-A0A2V5I9G2-F1
#
_entry.id   AF-A0A2V5I9G2-F1
#
_cell.length_a   1.000
_cell.length_b   1.000
_cell.length_c   1.000
_cell.angle_alpha   90.00
_cell.angle_beta   90.00
_cell.angle_gamma   90.00
#
_symmetry.space_group_name_H-M   'P 1'
#
loop_
_entity.id
_entity.type
_entity.pdbx_description
1 polymer ?
#
loop_
_entity_poly.entity_id
_entity_poly.type
_entity_poly.pdbx_seq_one_letter_code
_entity_poly.pdbx_strand_id
1 'polypeptide(L)'
;SEEIRSRIQTTEAELRTLNETIWRLARGTHAVLRQFPEGPLLRAVKANRASTRWHMAPLLKEDCVGRDGCCARMCGCCTKPRSATRLKKGHCTSACACCERARGFAVEREESWEPTRIAFADGLDGCRDHWQRLMLAYCFGL
;
A
#
# COMPACT_ATOMS: atom_id res chain seq x y z
N SER A 1 34.57 -11.78 8.26
CA SER A 1 34.10 -13.03 7.63
C SER A 1 33.61 -12.72 6.22
N GLU A 2 34.02 -13.52 5.24
CA GLU A 2 33.59 -13.43 3.84
C GLU A 2 32.07 -13.60 3.68
N GLU A 3 31.46 -14.39 4.58
CA GLU A 3 30.02 -14.57 4.68
C GLU A 3 29.27 -13.26 5.00
N ILE A 4 29.80 -12.44 5.91
CA ILE A 4 29.21 -11.13 6.24
C ILE A 4 29.24 -10.21 5.02
N ARG A 5 30.36 -10.22 4.27
CA ARG A 5 30.50 -9.41 3.05
C ARG A 5 29.51 -9.86 1.98
N SER A 6 29.36 -11.16 1.76
CA SER A 6 28.39 -11.72 0.82
C SER A 6 26.96 -11.34 1.21
N ARG A 7 26.59 -11.48 2.49
CA ARG A 7 25.25 -11.08 2.98
C ARG A 7 24.96 -9.60 2.75
N ILE A 8 25.94 -8.72 3.02
CA ILE A 8 25.80 -7.28 2.77
C ILE A 8 25.54 -7.03 1.28
N GLN A 9 26.31 -7.65 0.38
CA GLN A 9 26.16 -7.47 -1.06
C GLN A 9 24.79 -7.92 -1.56
N THR A 10 24.28 -9.06 -1.07
CA THR A 10 22.93 -9.55 -1.42
C THR A 10 21.86 -8.58 -0.94
N THR A 11 21.90 -8.17 0.32
CA THR A 11 20.92 -7.22 0.88
C THR A 11 20.95 -5.88 0.14
N GLU A 12 22.13 -5.39 -0.23
CA GLU A 12 22.24 -4.16 -1.03
C GLU A 12 21.60 -4.30 -2.41
N ALA A 13 21.76 -5.47 -3.06
CA ALA A 13 21.11 -5.75 -4.34
C ALA A 13 19.59 -5.77 -4.21
N GLU A 14 19.05 -6.46 -3.21
CA GLU A 14 17.61 -6.50 -2.92
C GLU A 14 17.05 -5.10 -2.65
N LEU A 15 17.76 -4.28 -1.87
CA LEU A 15 17.36 -2.90 -1.59
C LEU A 15 17.33 -2.04 -2.86
N ARG A 16 18.29 -2.21 -3.78
CA ARG A 16 18.27 -1.51 -5.07
C ARG A 16 17.04 -1.90 -5.88
N THR A 17 16.78 -3.19 -6.05
CA THR A 17 15.60 -3.70 -6.77
C THR A 17 14.29 -3.19 -6.16
N LEU A 18 14.15 -3.21 -4.83
CA LEU A 18 12.97 -2.68 -4.15
C LEU A 18 12.77 -1.19 -4.38
N ASN A 19 13.84 -0.39 -4.35
CA ASN A 19 13.75 1.05 -4.62
C ASN A 19 13.32 1.34 -6.06
N GLU A 20 13.82 0.58 -7.04
CA GLU A 20 13.36 0.69 -8.44
C GLU A 20 11.87 0.35 -8.58
N THR A 21 11.41 -0.73 -7.95
CA THR A 21 9.99 -1.12 -7.93
C THR A 21 9.12 -0.02 -7.32
N ILE A 22 9.53 0.53 -6.16
CA ILE A 22 8.83 1.64 -5.52
C ILE A 22 8.74 2.84 -6.47
N TRP A 23 9.84 3.18 -7.16
CA TRP A 23 9.87 4.28 -8.11
C TRP A 23 8.89 4.07 -9.28
N ARG A 24 8.88 2.86 -9.85
CA ARG A 24 7.96 2.49 -10.95
C ARG A 24 6.51 2.57 -10.50
N LEU A 25 6.18 2.05 -9.32
CA LEU A 25 4.82 2.11 -8.74
C LEU A 25 4.36 3.55 -8.48
N ALA A 26 5.25 4.41 -7.97
CA ALA A 26 4.94 5.82 -7.76
C ALA A 26 4.63 6.54 -9.09
N ARG A 27 5.40 6.27 -10.14
CA ARG A 27 5.18 6.79 -11.50
C ARG A 27 3.87 6.26 -12.10
N GLY A 28 3.58 4.97 -11.97
CA GLY A 28 2.33 4.36 -12.42
C GLY A 28 1.12 4.99 -11.74
N THR A 29 1.18 5.18 -10.42
CA THR A 29 0.15 5.88 -9.66
C THR A 29 -0.08 7.29 -10.18
N HIS A 30 1.00 8.06 -10.41
CA HIS A 30 0.89 9.41 -10.95
C HIS A 30 0.26 9.43 -12.35
N ALA A 31 0.66 8.50 -13.23
CA ALA A 31 0.13 8.40 -14.58
C ALA A 31 -1.38 8.06 -14.59
N VAL A 32 -1.82 7.18 -13.69
CA VAL A 32 -3.26 6.86 -13.51
C VAL A 32 -4.02 8.09 -13.04
N LEU A 33 -3.55 8.79 -12.01
CA LEU A 33 -4.21 9.98 -11.49
C LEU A 33 -4.32 11.10 -12.51
N ARG A 34 -3.33 11.25 -13.39
CA ARG A 34 -3.33 12.25 -14.45
C ARG A 34 -4.40 11.98 -15.52
N GLN A 35 -4.79 10.71 -15.69
CA GLN A 35 -5.84 10.30 -16.63
C GLN A 35 -7.25 10.41 -16.04
N PHE A 36 -7.40 10.72 -14.74
CA PHE A 36 -8.72 10.90 -14.17
C PHE A 36 -9.40 12.13 -14.79
N PRO A 37 -10.64 12.01 -15.27
CA PRO A 37 -11.39 13.17 -15.74
C PRO A 37 -11.60 14.15 -14.59
N GLU A 38 -11.54 15.44 -14.89
CA GLU A 38 -11.90 16.48 -13.93
C GLU A 38 -13.36 16.26 -13.49
N GLY A 39 -13.59 16.28 -12.18
CA GLY A 39 -14.88 15.91 -11.63
C GLY A 39 -14.85 15.65 -10.12
N PRO A 40 -16.02 15.33 -9.52
CA PRO A 40 -16.16 15.09 -8.10
C PRO A 40 -15.19 14.03 -7.57
N LEU A 41 -14.94 12.98 -8.35
CA LEU A 41 -14.05 11.89 -7.98
C LEU A 41 -12.59 12.36 -7.85
N LEU A 42 -12.07 13.04 -8.87
CA LEU A 42 -10.71 13.58 -8.82
C LEU A 42 -10.54 14.59 -7.67
N ARG A 43 -11.56 15.40 -7.40
CA ARG A 43 -11.58 16.30 -6.24
C ARG A 43 -11.53 15.53 -4.92
N ALA A 44 -12.31 14.46 -4.78
CA ALA A 44 -12.30 13.62 -3.59
C ALA A 44 -10.92 12.98 -3.37
N VAL A 45 -10.28 12.47 -4.43
CA VAL A 45 -8.91 11.91 -4.35
C VAL A 45 -7.89 12.98 -3.93
N LYS A 46 -7.92 14.15 -4.58
CA LYS A 46 -7.03 15.27 -4.27
C LYS A 46 -7.22 15.73 -2.81
N ALA A 47 -8.47 15.89 -2.37
CA ALA A 47 -8.80 16.29 -0.99
C ALA A 47 -8.39 15.23 0.04
N ASN A 48 -8.59 13.95 -0.25
CA ASN A 48 -8.16 12.86 0.60
C ASN A 48 -6.63 12.86 0.74
N ARG A 49 -5.87 12.92 -0.37
CA ARG A 49 -4.40 12.95 -0.33
C ARG A 49 -3.80 14.21 0.30
N ALA A 50 -4.51 15.34 0.26
CA ALA A 50 -4.11 16.55 0.95
C ALA A 50 -4.23 16.43 2.49
N SER A 51 -5.05 15.51 2.99
CA SER A 51 -5.18 15.26 4.42
C SER A 51 -3.96 14.51 4.96
N THR A 52 -3.28 15.07 5.96
CA THR A 52 -2.15 14.44 6.65
C THR A 52 -2.53 13.13 7.37
N ARG A 53 -3.83 12.90 7.59
CA ARG A 53 -4.40 11.73 8.27
C ARG A 53 -5.30 10.89 7.37
N TRP A 54 -5.19 11.03 6.05
CA TRP A 54 -5.99 10.26 5.09
C TRP A 54 -5.97 8.75 5.38
N HIS A 55 -4.79 8.23 5.71
CA HIS A 55 -4.53 6.82 6.03
C HIS A 55 -5.18 6.35 7.34
N MET A 56 -5.86 7.23 8.07
CA MET A 56 -6.58 6.92 9.31
C MET A 56 -8.08 7.17 9.16
N ALA A 57 -8.59 7.32 7.93
CA ALA A 57 -10.02 7.37 7.68
C ALA A 57 -10.71 6.13 8.30
N PRO A 58 -11.92 6.27 8.87
CA PRO A 58 -12.60 5.18 9.58
C PRO A 58 -12.64 3.88 8.78
N LEU A 59 -13.02 3.94 7.50
CA LEU A 59 -13.08 2.79 6.59
C LEU A 59 -11.74 2.03 6.51
N LEU A 60 -10.61 2.75 6.38
CA LEU A 60 -9.29 2.14 6.26
C LEU A 60 -8.83 1.51 7.58
N LYS A 61 -9.18 2.15 8.70
CA LYS A 61 -8.91 1.63 10.03
C LYS A 61 -9.73 0.37 10.30
N GLU A 62 -11.03 0.39 9.98
CA GLU A 62 -11.94 -0.74 10.10
C GLU A 62 -11.49 -1.92 9.25
N ASP A 63 -11.10 -1.67 8.00
CA ASP A 63 -10.48 -2.68 7.14
C ASP A 63 -9.23 -3.26 7.82
N CYS A 64 -8.30 -2.43 8.27
CA CYS A 64 -7.11 -2.91 8.97
C CYS A 64 -7.44 -3.70 10.25
N VAL A 65 -8.52 -3.38 10.96
CA VAL A 65 -9.00 -4.15 12.12
C VAL A 65 -9.59 -5.50 11.69
N GLY A 66 -10.41 -5.52 10.63
CA GLY A 66 -11.11 -6.70 10.14
C GLY A 66 -10.20 -7.84 9.66
N ARG A 67 -9.02 -7.50 9.13
CA ARG A 67 -7.96 -8.46 8.75
C ARG A 67 -6.95 -8.74 9.87
N ASP A 68 -7.36 -8.52 11.12
CA ASP A 68 -6.52 -8.63 12.32
C ASP A 68 -5.15 -7.94 12.13
N GLY A 69 -5.17 -6.70 11.64
CA GLY A 69 -3.98 -5.94 11.33
C GLY A 69 -3.42 -5.18 12.53
N CYS A 70 -2.45 -4.31 12.24
CA CYS A 70 -1.80 -3.47 13.25
C CYS A 70 -2.77 -2.56 14.03
N CYS A 71 -3.93 -2.21 13.44
CA CYS A 71 -4.96 -1.42 14.11
C CYS A 71 -5.74 -2.20 15.16
N ALA A 72 -5.99 -3.50 14.97
CA ALA A 72 -6.62 -4.37 15.96
C ALA A 72 -5.69 -4.55 17.17
N ARG A 73 -4.40 -4.80 16.92
CA ARG A 73 -3.39 -4.99 17.96
C ARG A 73 -2.83 -3.71 18.59
N MET A 74 -3.23 -2.53 18.09
CA MET A 74 -2.80 -1.23 18.61
C MET A 74 -1.28 -1.02 18.68
N CYS A 75 -0.48 -1.68 17.83
CA CYS A 75 0.99 -1.57 17.87
C CYS A 75 1.54 -0.22 17.37
N GLY A 76 0.67 0.66 16.84
CA GLY A 76 1.03 2.00 16.35
C GLY A 76 1.79 2.03 15.03
N CYS A 77 2.01 0.89 14.37
CA CYS A 77 2.75 0.84 13.09
C CYS A 77 2.07 1.62 11.95
N CYS A 78 0.74 1.82 11.99
CA CYS A 78 0.01 2.49 10.92
C CYS A 78 0.15 4.01 10.91
N THR A 79 0.52 4.62 12.05
CA THR A 79 0.65 6.07 12.20
C THR A 79 2.09 6.55 12.05
N LYS A 80 3.05 5.62 11.98
CA LYS A 80 4.48 5.89 11.87
C LYS A 80 4.92 5.94 10.39
N PRO A 81 5.89 6.81 10.05
CA PRO A 81 6.61 6.72 8.78
C PRO A 81 7.16 5.31 8.53
N ARG A 82 7.20 4.89 7.26
CA ARG A 82 7.79 3.59 6.89
C ARG A 82 9.31 3.57 7.01
N SER A 83 9.96 4.70 6.77
CA SER A 83 11.38 4.89 7.04
C SER A 83 11.70 6.38 7.21
N ALA A 84 12.93 6.70 7.64
CA ALA A 84 13.41 8.08 7.70
C ALA A 84 13.33 8.80 6.33
N THR A 85 13.56 8.05 5.25
CA THR A 85 13.50 8.55 3.87
C THR A 85 12.11 8.45 3.24
N ARG A 86 11.19 7.68 3.83
CA ARG A 86 9.82 7.47 3.35
C ARG A 86 8.83 7.86 4.44
N LEU A 87 8.53 9.16 4.48
CA LEU A 87 7.62 9.78 5.44
C LEU A 87 6.15 9.36 5.28
N LYS A 88 5.82 8.63 4.20
CA LYS A 88 4.49 8.09 3.98
C LYS A 88 4.06 7.19 5.15
N LYS A 89 2.80 7.34 5.55
CA LYS A 89 2.11 6.56 6.58
C LYS A 89 1.01 5.74 5.89
N GLY A 90 0.59 4.64 6.52
CA GLY A 90 -0.37 3.73 5.90
C GLY A 90 -0.67 2.50 6.75
N HIS A 91 -1.72 1.77 6.41
CA HIS A 91 -2.01 0.49 7.03
C HIS A 91 -1.04 -0.59 6.60
N CYS A 92 -0.90 -1.63 7.43
CA CYS A 92 -0.04 -2.76 7.14
C CYS A 92 -0.48 -3.49 5.87
N THR A 93 0.48 -4.08 5.16
CA THR A 93 0.26 -5.12 4.16
C THR A 93 0.66 -6.48 4.78
N SER A 94 0.52 -7.58 4.05
CA SER A 94 1.00 -8.92 4.45
C SER A 94 2.50 -8.94 4.74
N ALA A 95 3.28 -8.13 4.00
CA ALA A 95 4.70 -7.89 4.20
C ALA A 95 5.05 -7.04 5.43
N CYS A 96 4.07 -6.64 6.24
CA CYS A 96 4.36 -5.92 7.48
C CYS A 96 5.03 -6.84 8.49
N ALA A 97 6.30 -6.62 8.80
CA ALA A 97 7.06 -7.40 9.78
C ALA A 97 6.38 -7.51 11.17
N CYS A 98 5.60 -6.49 11.58
CA CYS A 98 4.81 -6.58 12.82
C CYS A 98 3.66 -7.58 12.70
N CYS A 99 2.96 -7.61 11.55
CA CYS A 99 1.91 -8.58 11.29
C CYS A 99 2.50 -9.98 11.08
N GLU A 100 3.63 -10.08 10.39
CA GLU A 100 4.33 -11.35 10.19
C GLU A 100 4.68 -12.02 11.51
N ARG A 101 5.28 -11.27 12.46
CA ARG A 101 5.58 -11.80 13.80
C ARG A 101 4.33 -12.22 14.57
N ALA A 102 3.25 -11.44 14.47
CA ALA A 102 1.99 -11.79 15.15
C ALA A 102 1.35 -13.05 14.53
N ARG A 103 1.47 -13.22 13.22
CA ARG A 103 0.93 -14.33 12.44
C ARG A 103 1.80 -15.60 12.50
N GLY A 104 3.10 -15.46 12.75
CA GLY A 104 4.03 -16.58 12.95
C GLY A 104 4.64 -17.19 11.67
N PHE A 105 4.39 -16.61 10.51
CA PHE A 105 4.95 -17.07 9.22
C PHE A 105 5.09 -15.90 8.24
N ALA A 106 5.87 -16.04 7.16
CA ALA A 106 5.92 -15.05 6.07
C ALA A 106 4.81 -15.29 5.05
N VAL A 107 4.27 -14.22 4.46
CA VAL A 107 3.38 -14.31 3.29
C VAL A 107 4.22 -13.88 2.09
N GLU A 108 4.56 -14.85 1.23
CA GLU A 108 5.51 -14.65 0.13
C GLU A 108 4.86 -14.06 -1.13
N ARG A 109 3.52 -14.06 -1.21
CA ARG A 109 2.77 -13.54 -2.36
C ARG A 109 1.91 -12.38 -1.94
N GLU A 110 1.74 -11.44 -2.86
CA GLU A 110 0.76 -10.37 -2.70
C GLU A 110 -0.64 -11.00 -2.63
N GLU A 111 -1.31 -10.96 -1.47
CA GLU A 111 -2.59 -11.67 -1.29
C GLU A 111 -3.78 -10.85 -1.79
N SER A 112 -4.89 -11.50 -2.14
CA SER A 112 -6.07 -10.82 -2.69
C SER A 112 -6.73 -9.84 -1.72
N TRP A 113 -6.52 -10.02 -0.41
CA TRP A 113 -6.98 -9.10 0.64
C TRP A 113 -6.01 -7.96 0.88
N GLU A 114 -4.82 -7.96 0.28
CA GLU A 114 -3.92 -6.83 0.42
C GLU A 114 -4.48 -5.60 -0.30
N PRO A 115 -4.40 -4.41 0.32
CA PRO A 115 -4.83 -3.19 -0.33
C PRO A 115 -4.09 -2.88 -1.63
N THR A 116 -3.03 -3.60 -1.97
CA THR A 116 -2.25 -3.35 -3.19
C THR A 116 -2.74 -4.17 -4.38
N ARG A 117 -3.53 -5.23 -4.17
CA ARG A 117 -4.10 -6.01 -5.28
C ARG A 117 -5.39 -5.38 -5.80
N ILE A 118 -5.21 -4.29 -6.56
CA ILE A 118 -6.15 -3.91 -7.59
C ILE A 118 -6.13 -5.05 -8.64
N ALA A 119 -6.94 -6.07 -8.46
CA ALA A 119 -7.20 -7.12 -9.45
C ALA A 119 -8.03 -6.55 -10.65
N PHE A 120 -7.59 -5.44 -11.23
CA PHE A 120 -8.23 -4.84 -12.41
C PHE A 120 -7.56 -5.20 -13.73
N ALA A 121 -6.40 -5.86 -13.71
CA ALA A 121 -5.67 -6.13 -14.95
C ALA A 121 -6.12 -7.41 -15.66
N ASP A 122 -6.61 -8.43 -14.94
CA ASP A 122 -6.68 -9.79 -15.50
C ASP A 122 -8.10 -10.38 -15.63
N GLY A 123 -9.18 -9.61 -15.44
CA GLY A 123 -10.52 -10.24 -15.56
C GLY A 123 -11.76 -9.36 -15.38
N LEU A 124 -11.84 -8.19 -16.02
CA LEU A 124 -13.04 -7.35 -15.96
C LEU A 124 -13.50 -6.86 -17.34
N ASP A 125 -13.73 -7.78 -18.27
CA ASP A 125 -14.55 -7.49 -19.45
C ASP A 125 -16.06 -7.35 -19.11
N GLY A 126 -16.45 -7.58 -17.84
CA GLY A 126 -17.85 -7.63 -17.40
C GLY A 126 -18.34 -6.51 -16.46
N CYS A 127 -17.47 -5.76 -15.77
CA CYS A 127 -17.89 -4.72 -14.82
C CYS A 127 -17.60 -3.32 -15.35
N ARG A 128 -18.61 -2.73 -16.01
CA ARG A 128 -18.60 -1.35 -16.53
C ARG A 128 -18.41 -0.28 -15.43
N ASP A 129 -17.15 0.06 -15.23
CA ASP A 129 -16.52 1.36 -15.44
C ASP A 129 -16.66 2.54 -14.45
N HIS A 130 -17.60 2.60 -13.52
CA HIS A 130 -17.73 3.79 -12.64
C HIS A 130 -17.46 3.52 -11.16
N TRP A 131 -18.20 2.59 -10.57
CA TRP A 131 -18.17 2.33 -9.13
C TRP A 131 -16.86 1.74 -8.63
N GLN A 132 -16.21 0.96 -9.49
CA GLN A 132 -14.94 0.32 -9.17
C GLN A 132 -13.80 1.34 -9.14
N ARG A 133 -13.78 2.31 -10.08
CA ARG A 133 -12.83 3.44 -10.06
C ARG A 133 -13.09 4.39 -8.88
N LEU A 134 -14.36 4.54 -8.49
CA LEU A 134 -14.80 5.26 -7.29
C LEU A 134 -14.28 4.57 -6.02
N MET A 135 -14.39 3.25 -5.93
CA MET A 135 -13.88 2.44 -4.83
C MET A 135 -12.34 2.42 -4.77
N LEU A 136 -11.62 2.39 -5.90
CA LEU A 136 -10.16 2.50 -5.89
C LEU A 136 -9.67 3.84 -5.32
N ALA A 137 -10.36 4.92 -5.67
CA ALA A 137 -10.11 6.26 -5.17
C ALA A 137 -10.47 6.41 -3.67
N TYR A 138 -11.54 5.75 -3.22
CA TYR A 138 -12.00 5.78 -1.82
C TYR A 138 -11.23 4.83 -0.90
N CYS A 139 -10.82 3.65 -1.41
CA CYS A 139 -10.18 2.58 -0.65
C CYS A 139 -8.66 2.68 -0.59
N PHE A 140 -7.99 3.28 -1.59
CA PHE A 140 -6.51 3.15 -1.64
C PHE A 140 -5.70 4.34 -1.20
N GLY A 141 -6.26 5.55 -1.11
CA GLY A 141 -5.57 6.71 -0.55
C GLY A 141 -4.06 6.87 -0.84
N LEU A 142 -3.51 6.37 -1.96
CA LEU A 142 -2.05 6.18 -2.13
C LEU A 142 -1.18 7.43 -1.87
#